data_AF-A0A7W1S5P3-F1
#
_entry.id   AF-A0A7W1S5P3-F1
#
_cell.length_a   1.000
_cell.length_b   1.000
_cell.length_c   1.000
_cell.angle_alpha   90.00
_cell.angle_beta   90.00
_cell.angle_gamma   90.00
#
_symmetry.space_group_name_H-M   'P 1'
#
loop_
_entity.id
_entity.type
_entity.pdbx_description
1 polymer ?
#
loop_
_entity_poly.entity_id
_entity_poly.type
_entity_poly.pdbx_seq_one_letter_code
_entity_poly.pdbx_strand_id
1 'polypeptide(L)'
;MEHNYNDATLTPKHIVDSFQNAYRRVYRREAQVVHMFAEWYTVNGETVHRMTLFSEISRLNQLARDQAAQRKPAPERSLDRSMVQRLIARLRGA
;
A
#
# COMPACT_ATOMS: atom_id res chain seq x y z
N MET A 1 8.06 20.57 -20.52
CA MET A 1 7.26 19.53 -19.85
C MET A 1 6.63 20.16 -18.62
N GLU A 2 5.49 20.81 -18.81
CA GLU A 2 4.71 21.40 -17.73
C GLU A 2 4.15 20.28 -16.85
N HIS A 3 4.69 20.14 -15.65
CA HIS A 3 4.02 19.40 -14.60
C HIS A 3 2.80 20.21 -14.19
N ASN A 4 1.64 19.85 -14.75
CA ASN A 4 0.35 20.15 -14.14
C ASN A 4 0.34 19.51 -12.74
N TYR A 5 0.90 20.22 -11.76
CA TYR A 5 0.49 20.04 -10.38
C TYR A 5 -0.96 20.50 -10.34
N ASN A 6 -1.88 19.54 -10.50
CA ASN A 6 -3.22 19.69 -9.98
C ASN A 6 -3.03 20.15 -8.53
N ASP A 7 -3.21 21.44 -8.29
CA ASP A 7 -3.41 22.04 -6.98
C ASP A 7 -4.76 21.54 -6.47
N ALA A 8 -4.87 20.23 -6.31
CA ALA A 8 -5.99 19.57 -5.71
C ALA A 8 -5.87 19.90 -4.24
N THR A 9 -6.52 20.99 -3.83
CA THR A 9 -6.64 21.36 -2.43
C THR A 9 -7.01 20.09 -1.67
N LEU A 10 -6.12 19.69 -0.76
CA LEU A 10 -6.17 18.37 -0.13
C LEU A 10 -7.35 18.38 0.85
N THR A 11 -8.55 18.10 0.32
CA THR A 11 -9.79 18.22 1.06
C THR A 11 -9.83 17.26 2.26
N PRO A 12 -10.59 17.58 3.32
CA PRO A 12 -10.76 16.66 4.44
C PRO A 12 -11.27 15.29 4.00
N LYS A 13 -12.11 15.23 2.97
CA LYS A 13 -12.57 13.98 2.36
C LYS A 13 -11.42 13.16 1.80
N HIS A 14 -10.50 13.77 1.03
CA HIS A 14 -9.33 13.06 0.52
C HIS A 14 -8.46 12.46 1.64
N ILE A 15 -8.35 13.17 2.77
CA ILE A 15 -7.56 12.72 3.93
C ILE A 15 -8.23 11.53 4.60
N VAL A 16 -9.54 11.63 4.86
CA VAL A 16 -10.38 10.56 5.39
C VAL A 16 -10.28 9.30 4.52
N ASP A 17 -10.52 9.45 3.21
CA ASP A 17 -10.47 8.33 2.26
C ASP A 17 -9.07 7.70 2.22
N SER A 18 -8.02 8.51 2.26
CA SER A 18 -6.63 8.03 2.27
C SER A 18 -6.31 7.22 3.52
N PHE A 19 -6.74 7.70 4.69
CA PHE A 19 -6.53 7.02 5.97
C PHE A 19 -7.29 5.69 6.03
N GLN A 20 -8.58 5.69 5.69
CA GLN A 20 -9.40 4.47 5.67
C GLN A 20 -8.82 3.42 4.73
N ASN A 21 -8.41 3.84 3.52
CA ASN A 21 -7.80 2.93 2.56
C ASN A 21 -6.48 2.34 3.06
N ALA A 22 -5.59 3.15 3.66
CA ALA A 22 -4.33 2.67 4.20
C ALA A 22 -4.56 1.71 5.38
N TYR A 23 -5.46 2.04 6.30
CA TYR A 23 -5.81 1.21 7.45
C TYR A 23 -6.39 -0.14 7.03
N ARG A 24 -7.32 -0.13 6.07
CA ARG A 24 -7.95 -1.34 5.53
C ARG A 24 -6.95 -2.28 4.84
N ARG A 25 -5.93 -1.74 4.16
CA ARG A 25 -4.88 -2.55 3.52
C ARG A 25 -4.06 -3.34 4.54
N VAL A 26 -3.75 -2.71 5.67
CA VAL A 26 -2.93 -3.31 6.74
C VAL A 26 -3.75 -4.24 7.63
N TYR A 27 -4.88 -3.77 8.15
CA TYR A 27 -5.62 -4.45 9.22
C TYR A 27 -6.87 -5.18 8.76
N ARG A 28 -7.27 -5.04 7.48
CA ARG A 28 -8.51 -5.62 6.93
C ARG A 28 -9.77 -5.21 7.71
N ARG A 29 -9.75 -4.02 8.31
CA ARG A 29 -10.86 -3.42 9.07
C ARG A 29 -11.11 -2.00 8.58
N GLU A 30 -12.33 -1.52 8.79
CA GLU A 30 -12.71 -0.13 8.53
C GLU A 30 -12.32 0.73 9.74
N ALA A 31 -11.63 1.85 9.48
CA ALA A 31 -11.35 2.83 10.52
C ALA A 31 -12.47 3.86 10.59
N GLN A 32 -12.87 4.23 11.81
CA GLN A 32 -13.79 5.34 12.01
C GLN A 32 -12.97 6.63 12.00
N VAL A 33 -13.14 7.46 10.97
CA VAL A 33 -12.49 8.77 10.90
C VAL A 33 -13.47 9.83 10.46
N VAL A 34 -13.47 10.96 11.17
CA VAL A 34 -14.37 12.09 10.91
C VAL A 34 -13.55 13.37 10.98
N HIS A 35 -13.70 14.23 9.98
CA HIS A 35 -13.17 15.59 10.05
C HIS A 35 -14.05 16.42 10.98
N MET A 36 -13.44 17.08 11.96
CA MET A 36 -14.18 17.91 12.91
C MET A 36 -14.22 19.37 12.42
N PHE A 37 -13.07 20.04 12.45
CA PHE A 37 -12.91 21.44 12.07
C PHE A 37 -11.43 21.73 11.79
N ALA A 38 -11.17 22.67 10.89
CA ALA A 38 -9.82 23.08 10.50
C ALA A 38 -8.92 21.85 10.23
N GLU A 39 -7.88 21.65 11.04
CA GLU A 39 -6.90 20.58 10.89
C GLU A 39 -7.14 19.42 11.87
N TRP A 40 -8.30 19.32 12.51
CA TRP A 40 -8.60 18.32 13.54
C TRP A 40 -9.55 17.22 13.05
N TYR A 41 -9.24 15.98 13.44
CA TYR A 41 -9.96 14.77 13.06
C TYR A 41 -10.21 13.92 14.30
N THR A 42 -11.32 13.19 14.33
CA THR A 42 -11.52 12.10 15.28
C THR A 42 -11.21 10.78 14.58
N VAL A 43 -10.36 9.94 15.16
CA VAL A 43 -10.00 8.60 14.66
C VAL A 43 -10.28 7.59 15.78
N ASN A 44 -11.20 6.65 15.55
CA ASN A 44 -11.59 5.62 16.51
C ASN A 44 -11.90 6.17 17.93
N GLY A 45 -12.49 7.38 17.99
CA GLY A 45 -12.81 8.08 19.24
C GLY A 45 -11.73 9.02 19.78
N GLU A 46 -10.54 9.05 19.18
CA GLU A 46 -9.43 9.92 19.59
C GLU A 46 -9.31 11.15 18.69
N THR A 47 -9.15 12.35 19.28
CA THR A 47 -8.94 13.58 18.52
C THR A 47 -7.47 13.76 18.18
N VAL A 48 -7.16 13.87 16.89
CA VAL A 48 -5.80 14.00 16.35
C VAL A 48 -5.70 15.14 15.36
N HIS A 49 -4.52 15.76 15.31
CA HIS A 49 -4.22 16.80 14.33
C HIS A 49 -3.88 16.19 12.95
N ARG A 50 -4.12 16.93 11.87
CA ARG A 50 -3.90 16.49 10.48
C ARG A 50 -2.49 15.99 10.23
N MET A 51 -1.49 16.63 10.83
CA MET A 51 -0.09 16.22 10.71
C MET A 51 0.14 14.81 11.27
N THR A 52 -0.41 14.51 12.44
CA THR A 52 -0.38 13.17 13.03
C THR A 52 -1.06 12.15 12.13
N LEU A 53 -2.21 12.52 11.54
CA LEU A 53 -2.93 11.67 10.62
C LEU A 53 -2.11 11.38 9.35
N PHE A 54 -1.40 12.35 8.80
CA PHE A 54 -0.52 12.14 7.64
C PHE A 54 0.70 11.25 7.95
N SER A 55 1.33 11.46 9.11
CA SER A 55 2.40 10.57 9.57
C SER A 55 1.90 9.14 9.67
N GLU A 56 0.69 8.95 10.19
CA GLU A 56 0.08 7.63 10.32
C GLU A 56 -0.31 7.01 8.98
N ILE A 57 -0.88 7.79 8.04
CA ILE A 57 -1.11 7.35 6.65
C ILE A 57 0.20 6.85 6.02
N SER A 58 1.29 7.58 6.23
CA SER A 58 2.60 7.24 5.68
C SER A 58 3.13 5.94 6.29
N ARG A 59 3.02 5.80 7.62
CA ARG A 59 3.38 4.59 8.36
C ARG A 59 2.59 3.37 7.89
N LEU A 60 1.27 3.49 7.73
CA LEU A 60 0.38 2.42 7.26
C LEU A 60 0.70 2.01 5.83
N ASN A 61 0.97 2.96 4.94
CA ASN A 61 1.38 2.67 3.57
C ASN A 61 2.72 1.91 3.52
N GLN A 62 3.68 2.29 4.36
CA GLN A 62 4.95 1.56 4.46
C GLN A 62 4.72 0.13 4.93
N LEU A 63 3.95 -0.05 6.01
CA LEU A 63 3.63 -1.37 6.54
C LEU A 63 2.90 -2.26 5.52
N ALA A 64 1.98 -1.69 4.73
CA ALA A 64 1.30 -2.41 3.66
C ALA A 64 2.27 -2.87 2.55
N ARG A 65 3.27 -2.03 2.20
CA ARG A 65 4.31 -2.40 1.23
C ARG A 65 5.19 -3.52 1.77
N ASP A 66 5.60 -3.44 3.03
CA ASP A 66 6.45 -4.45 3.67
C ASP A 66 5.72 -5.80 3.75
N GLN A 67 4.43 -5.79 4.12
CA GLN A 67 3.60 -7.00 4.09
C GLN A 67 3.42 -7.57 2.68
N ALA A 68 3.29 -6.72 1.66
CA ALA A 68 3.19 -7.16 0.27
C ALA A 68 4.51 -7.76 -0.23
N ALA A 69 5.66 -7.20 0.19
CA ALA A 69 6.98 -7.73 -0.13
C ALA A 69 7.20 -9.10 0.51
N GLN A 70 6.78 -9.29 1.76
CA GLN A 70 6.85 -10.59 2.45
C GLN A 70 5.90 -11.65 1.87
N ARG A 71 4.77 -11.23 1.29
CA ARG A 71 3.82 -12.14 0.62
C ARG A 71 4.18 -12.48 -0.81
N LYS A 72 5.18 -11.81 -1.42
CA LYS A 72 5.72 -12.31 -2.69
C LYS A 72 6.30 -13.69 -2.39
N PRO A 73 5.90 -14.76 -3.09
CA PRO A 73 6.68 -15.97 -3.05
C PRO A 73 8.10 -15.55 -3.43
N ALA A 74 9.09 -16.01 -2.65
CA ALA A 74 10.48 -15.96 -3.09
C ALA A 74 10.51 -16.37 -4.57
N PRO A 75 11.35 -15.77 -5.43
CA PRO A 75 11.61 -16.34 -6.75
C PRO A 75 12.34 -17.68 -6.58
N GLU A 76 11.65 -18.68 -6.05
CA GLU A 76 12.08 -20.06 -6.04
C GLU A 76 11.60 -20.69 -7.36
N ARG A 77 12.58 -21.18 -8.12
CA ARG A 77 12.47 -22.33 -9.05
C ARG A 77 11.97 -22.11 -10.48
N SER A 78 12.27 -20.98 -11.11
CA SER A 78 12.28 -20.89 -12.59
C SER A 78 13.65 -21.19 -13.22
N LEU A 79 14.65 -21.63 -12.44
CA LEU A 79 15.94 -22.12 -12.97
C LEU A 79 15.90 -23.64 -13.28
N ASP A 80 15.33 -24.46 -12.39
CA ASP A 80 15.27 -25.93 -12.57
C ASP A 80 14.40 -26.37 -13.75
N ARG A 81 13.26 -25.70 -13.98
CA ARG A 81 12.44 -25.99 -15.17
C ARG A 81 13.22 -25.76 -16.46
N SER A 82 14.10 -24.76 -16.51
CA SER A 82 14.92 -24.50 -17.71
C SER A 82 16.01 -25.56 -17.92
N MET A 83 16.57 -26.13 -16.84
CA MET A 83 17.61 -27.15 -16.94
C MET A 83 17.02 -28.51 -17.34
N VAL A 84 15.89 -28.90 -16.74
CA VAL A 84 15.16 -30.12 -17.12
C VAL A 84 14.62 -30.01 -18.55
N GLN A 85 14.08 -28.85 -18.95
CA GLN A 85 13.64 -28.65 -20.33
C GLN A 85 14.79 -28.70 -21.34
N ARG A 86 15.97 -28.14 -21.01
CA ARG A 86 17.17 -28.27 -21.84
C ARG A 86 17.66 -29.71 -21.94
N LEU A 87 17.60 -30.47 -20.85
CA LEU A 87 17.97 -31.89 -20.85
C LEU A 87 17.02 -32.71 -21.72
N ILE A 88 15.71 -32.50 -21.58
CA ILE A 88 14.68 -33.18 -22.41
C ILE A 88 14.86 -32.83 -23.89
N ALA A 89 15.11 -31.56 -24.22
CA ALA A 89 15.34 -31.13 -25.60
C ALA A 89 16.60 -31.80 -26.21
N ARG A 90 17.66 -31.95 -25.42
CA ARG A 90 18.89 -32.64 -25.85
C ARG A 90 18.68 -34.14 -26.04
N LEU A 91 17.83 -34.78 -25.24
CA LEU A 91 17.51 -36.21 -25.36
C LEU A 91 16.53 -36.53 -26.50
N ARG A 92 15.69 -35.56 -26.92
CA ARG A 92 14.74 -35.72 -28.02
C ARG A 92 15.26 -35.23 -29.38
N GLY A 93 16.46 -34.66 -29.40
CA GLY A 93 17.09 -34.08 -30.58
C GLY A 93 18.34 -34.84 -31.06
N ALA A 94 18.27 -36.17 -31.07
CA ALA A 94 19.22 -37.06 -31.72
C ALA A 94 18.43 -38.11 -32.53
#